data_AF-A0A1W1VLW7-F1
#
_entry.id   AF-A0A1W1VLW7-F1
#
_cell.length_a   1.000
_cell.length_b   1.000
_cell.length_c   1.000
_cell.angle_alpha   90.00
_cell.angle_beta   90.00
_cell.angle_gamma   90.00
#
_symmetry.space_group_name_H-M   'P 1'
#
loop_
_entity.id
_entity.type
_entity.pdbx_description
1 polymer ?
#
loop_
_entity_poly.entity_id
_entity_poly.type
_entity_poly.pdbx_seq_one_letter_code
_entity_poly.pdbx_strand_id
1 'polypeptide(L)'
;MTQSDQTGQITDRIAQDLRERLTREGDHLQVKDVNGEYVGTVDGLEGDRVKLTRSGSHDGQHHYIPLVQVESLDEVAVYLNVSHNEIQ
;
A
#
# COMPACT_ATOMS: atom_id res chain seq x y z
N MET A 1 -2.94 -4.50 -30.40
CA MET A 1 -3.21 -5.44 -29.30
C MET A 1 -2.78 -4.74 -28.03
N THR A 2 -3.73 -4.18 -27.29
CA THR A 2 -3.50 -3.22 -26.22
C THR A 2 -3.04 -3.93 -24.95
N GLN A 3 -1.79 -3.69 -24.57
CA GLN A 3 -1.14 -4.20 -23.35
C GLN A 3 -1.68 -3.56 -22.05
N SER A 4 -2.71 -2.72 -22.18
CA SER A 4 -3.22 -1.83 -21.13
C SER A 4 -4.14 -2.51 -20.09
N ASP A 5 -4.60 -3.74 -20.35
CA ASP A 5 -5.55 -4.44 -19.45
C ASP A 5 -4.84 -5.21 -18.32
N GLN A 6 -3.54 -5.51 -18.47
CA GLN A 6 -2.84 -6.38 -17.52
C GLN A 6 -2.57 -5.69 -16.18
N THR A 7 -2.33 -4.37 -16.16
CA THR A 7 -1.98 -3.64 -14.93
C THR A 7 -3.15 -3.61 -13.95
N GLY A 8 -4.37 -3.37 -14.42
CA GLY A 8 -5.57 -3.32 -13.57
C GLY A 8 -5.87 -4.68 -12.91
N GLN A 9 -5.73 -5.77 -13.67
CA GLN A 9 -5.96 -7.12 -13.13
C GLN A 9 -4.93 -7.54 -12.08
N ILE A 10 -3.70 -7.01 -12.14
CA ILE A 10 -2.66 -7.27 -11.14
C ILE A 10 -2.94 -6.46 -9.87
N THR A 11 -3.25 -5.18 -10.02
CA THR A 11 -3.55 -4.29 -8.89
C THR A 11 -4.76 -4.76 -8.09
N ASP A 12 -5.83 -5.21 -8.74
CA ASP A 12 -7.04 -5.72 -8.07
C ASP A 12 -6.75 -6.95 -7.21
N ARG A 13 -5.92 -7.87 -7.71
CA ARG A 13 -5.52 -9.06 -6.95
C ARG A 13 -4.69 -8.71 -5.72
N ILE A 14 -3.78 -7.75 -5.84
CA ILE A 14 -2.98 -7.21 -4.73
C ILE A 14 -3.90 -6.55 -3.70
N ALA A 15 -4.90 -5.79 -4.16
CA ALA A 15 -5.92 -5.16 -3.32
C ALA A 15 -6.65 -6.17 -2.46
N GLN A 16 -7.13 -7.24 -3.12
CA GLN A 16 -7.91 -8.27 -2.47
C GLN A 16 -7.06 -9.00 -1.44
N ASP A 17 -5.82 -9.37 -1.79
CA ASP A 17 -4.90 -10.03 -0.87
C ASP A 17 -4.63 -9.14 0.36
N LEU A 18 -4.29 -7.86 0.14
CA LEU A 18 -4.05 -6.92 1.22
C LEU A 18 -5.27 -6.78 2.16
N ARG A 19 -6.49 -6.74 1.61
CA ARG A 19 -7.73 -6.69 2.39
C ARG A 19 -7.94 -7.96 3.23
N GLU A 20 -7.70 -9.12 2.65
CA GLU A 20 -7.80 -10.40 3.35
C GLU A 20 -6.76 -10.48 4.46
N ARG A 21 -5.53 -10.03 4.22
CA ARG A 21 -4.46 -10.01 5.23
C ARG A 21 -4.75 -9.05 6.37
N LEU A 22 -5.21 -7.82 6.09
CA LEU A 22 -5.63 -6.88 7.13
C LEU A 22 -6.73 -7.45 8.03
N THR A 23 -7.63 -8.26 7.46
CA THR A 23 -8.69 -8.94 8.22
C THR A 23 -8.15 -10.07 9.10
N ARG A 24 -7.06 -10.74 8.68
CA ARG A 24 -6.49 -11.91 9.38
C ARG A 24 -5.41 -11.54 10.39
N GLU A 25 -4.54 -10.58 10.07
CA GLU A 25 -3.35 -10.20 10.86
C GLU A 25 -3.49 -8.81 11.52
N GLY A 26 -4.43 -7.97 11.08
CA GLY A 26 -4.73 -6.65 11.68
C GLY A 26 -3.86 -5.49 11.18
N ASP A 27 -4.06 -4.31 11.79
CA ASP A 27 -3.45 -2.98 11.53
C ASP A 27 -1.92 -2.89 11.77
N HIS A 28 -1.19 -3.92 11.33
CA HIS A 28 0.24 -4.09 11.62
C HIS A 28 1.10 -4.30 10.37
N LEU A 29 0.51 -4.21 9.17
CA LEU A 29 1.28 -4.25 7.93
C LEU A 29 2.08 -2.96 7.78
N GLN A 30 3.40 -3.10 7.74
CA GLN A 30 4.30 -1.98 7.52
C GLN A 30 4.23 -1.55 6.05
N VAL A 31 4.50 -0.29 5.76
CA VAL A 31 4.59 0.22 4.40
C VAL A 31 5.97 0.78 4.21
N LYS A 32 6.62 0.31 3.15
CA LYS A 32 7.96 0.69 2.74
C LYS A 32 7.91 1.30 1.35
N ASP A 33 8.67 2.36 1.15
CA ASP A 33 8.77 3.00 -0.15
C ASP A 33 9.69 2.20 -1.09
N VAL A 34 9.85 2.69 -2.33
CA VAL A 34 10.74 2.08 -3.33
C VAL A 34 12.21 2.01 -2.90
N ASN A 35 12.64 2.90 -1.99
CA ASN A 35 13.97 2.88 -1.39
C ASN A 35 14.08 1.91 -0.20
N GLY A 36 12.96 1.32 0.23
CA GLY A 36 12.86 0.43 1.39
C GLY A 36 12.78 1.15 2.74
N GLU A 37 12.61 2.47 2.75
CA GLU A 37 12.41 3.25 3.97
C GLU A 37 11.01 3.05 4.51
N TYR A 38 10.89 3.07 5.84
CA TYR A 38 9.61 2.92 6.51
C TYR A 38 8.76 4.19 6.36
N VAL A 39 7.65 4.06 5.66
CA VAL A 39 6.67 5.14 5.43
C VAL A 39 5.62 5.17 6.54
N GLY A 40 5.17 4.00 6.97
CA GLY A 40 4.17 3.89 8.03
C GLY A 40 3.52 2.53 8.14
N THR A 41 2.33 2.48 8.73
CA THR A 41 1.56 1.25 8.93
C THR A 41 0.20 1.40 8.28
N VAL A 42 -0.29 0.32 7.67
CA VAL A 42 -1.63 0.28 7.08
C VAL A 42 -2.68 0.28 8.19
N ASP A 43 -3.59 1.26 8.15
CA ASP A 43 -4.81 1.37 8.97
C ASP A 43 -6.00 0.66 8.30
N GLY A 44 -5.97 0.54 6.97
CA GLY A 44 -7.05 -0.08 6.23
C GLY A 44 -6.94 0.12 4.72
N LEU A 45 -7.92 -0.42 4.02
CA LEU A 45 -8.13 -0.18 2.60
C LEU A 45 -9.44 0.58 2.40
N GLU A 46 -9.35 1.70 1.71
CA GLU A 46 -10.47 2.55 1.29
C GLU A 46 -10.61 2.43 -0.25
N GLY A 47 -11.49 1.55 -0.69
CA GLY A 47 -11.66 1.24 -2.12
C GLY A 47 -10.34 0.74 -2.73
N ASP A 48 -9.79 1.53 -3.66
CA ASP A 48 -8.52 1.24 -4.34
C ASP A 48 -7.29 1.91 -3.70
N ARG A 49 -7.39 2.36 -2.44
CA ARG A 49 -6.32 3.09 -1.75
C ARG A 49 -6.03 2.49 -0.38
N VAL A 50 -4.75 2.34 -0.08
CA VAL A 50 -4.23 1.96 1.23
C VAL A 50 -4.20 3.20 2.10
N LYS A 51 -4.90 3.15 3.23
CA LYS A 51 -4.93 4.20 4.24
C LYS A 51 -3.81 3.93 5.25
N LEU A 52 -2.96 4.92 5.48
CA LEU A 52 -1.93 4.84 6.51
C LEU A 52 -2.41 5.42 7.84
N THR A 53 -1.93 4.83 8.92
CA THR A 53 -2.15 5.37 10.26
C THR A 53 -1.38 6.68 10.43
N ARG A 54 -2.00 7.63 11.15
CA ARG A 54 -1.37 8.91 11.50
C ARG A 54 -0.05 8.73 12.24
N SER A 55 -0.01 7.75 13.14
CA SER A 55 1.16 7.47 13.98
C SER A 55 2.30 6.78 13.23
N GLY A 56 1.98 6.08 12.13
CA GLY A 56 2.98 5.44 11.29
C GLY A 56 3.67 6.40 10.33
N SER A 57 3.01 7.49 9.96
CA SER A 57 3.50 8.45 8.96
C SER A 57 4.56 9.39 9.56
N HIS A 58 5.68 9.58 8.85
CA HIS A 58 6.79 10.44 9.31
C HIS A 58 6.34 11.89 9.60
N ASP A 59 5.36 12.40 8.85
CA ASP A 59 4.83 13.77 8.99
C ASP A 59 3.61 13.86 9.95
N GLY A 60 3.12 12.72 10.46
CA GLY A 60 1.95 12.70 11.34
C GLY A 60 0.62 13.05 10.64
N GLN A 61 0.55 12.87 9.32
CA GLN A 61 -0.62 13.07 8.47
C GLN A 61 -1.25 11.74 8.00
N HIS A 62 -2.47 11.81 7.45
CA HIS A 62 -3.16 10.66 6.86
C HIS A 62 -2.80 10.55 5.38
N HIS A 63 -1.84 9.68 5.07
CA HIS A 63 -1.48 9.40 3.70
C HIS A 63 -2.41 8.34 3.08
N TYR A 64 -2.76 8.55 1.81
CA TYR A 64 -3.56 7.62 1.02
C TYR A 64 -2.79 7.18 -0.21
N ILE A 65 -2.41 5.91 -0.23
CA ILE A 65 -1.57 5.36 -1.30
C ILE A 65 -2.48 4.55 -2.23
N PRO A 66 -2.72 4.99 -3.48
CA PRO A 66 -3.40 4.16 -4.47
C PRO A 66 -2.65 2.86 -4.72
N LEU A 67 -3.39 1.77 -4.90
CA LEU A 67 -2.80 0.44 -5.13
C LEU A 67 -1.94 0.37 -6.39
N VAL A 68 -2.11 1.28 -7.35
CA VAL A 68 -1.22 1.41 -8.51
C VAL A 68 0.23 1.74 -8.12
N GLN A 69 0.42 2.36 -6.96
CA GLN A 69 1.74 2.64 -6.40
C GLN A 69 2.28 1.48 -5.58
N VAL A 70 1.49 0.44 -5.33
CA VAL A 70 1.97 -0.79 -4.67
C VAL A 70 2.66 -1.64 -5.72
N GLU A 71 3.96 -1.87 -5.51
CA GLU A 71 4.75 -2.75 -6.37
C GLU A 71 4.55 -4.21 -5.97
N SER A 72 4.59 -4.49 -4.68
CA SER A 72 4.51 -5.83 -4.11
C SER A 72 4.13 -5.76 -2.64
N LEU A 73 3.65 -6.87 -2.08
CA LEU A 73 3.45 -7.00 -0.64
C LEU A 73 4.02 -8.34 -0.18
N ASP A 74 4.64 -8.30 0.99
CA ASP A 74 5.11 -9.43 1.76
C ASP A 74 4.09 -9.78 2.86
N GLU A 75 4.44 -10.78 3.67
CA GLU A 75 3.66 -11.18 4.84
C GLU A 75 3.57 -10.10 5.91
N VAL A 76 4.58 -9.23 6.00
CA VAL A 76 4.72 -8.23 7.07
C VAL A 76 4.75 -6.79 6.58
N ALA A 77 4.98 -6.56 5.28
CA ALA A 77 5.18 -5.23 4.74
C ALA A 77 4.70 -5.09 3.28
N VAL A 78 4.21 -3.91 2.94
CA VAL A 78 3.85 -3.50 1.57
C VAL A 78 4.99 -2.65 1.00
N TYR A 79 5.40 -2.93 -0.23
CA TYR A 79 6.42 -2.18 -0.96
C TYR A 79 5.78 -1.34 -2.04
N LEU A 80 6.17 -0.08 -2.07
CA LEU A 80 5.72 0.87 -3.07
C LEU A 80 6.73 0.99 -4.20
N ASN A 81 6.24 1.39 -5.37
CA ASN A 81 7.08 1.80 -6.50
C ASN A 81 7.40 3.30 -6.48
N VAL A 82 6.90 4.04 -5.49
CA VAL A 82 7.18 5.48 -5.28
C VAL A 82 7.94 5.72 -3.99
N SER A 83 8.59 6.87 -3.93
CA SER A 83 9.29 7.32 -2.73
C SER A 83 8.35 7.98 -1.73
N HIS A 84 8.72 7.98 -0.44
CA HIS A 84 7.90 8.61 0.61
C HIS A 84 7.64 10.10 0.36
N ASN A 85 8.53 10.77 -0.39
CA ASN A 85 8.41 12.17 -0.77
C ASN A 85 7.30 12.41 -1.83
N GLU A 86 6.87 11.37 -2.55
CA GLU A 86 5.81 11.43 -3.56
C GLU A 86 4.43 11.05 -3.00
N ILE A 87 4.38 10.66 -1.73
CA ILE A 87 3.15 10.30 -1.01
C ILE A 87 2.58 11.58 -0.40
N GLN A 88 1.34 11.93 -0.76
CA GLN A 88 0.62 13.11 -0.27
C GLN A 88 -0.30 12.78 0.90
#